data_AF-A0A5E4K0R2-F1
#
_entry.id   AF-A0A5E4K0R2-F1
#
_cell.length_a   1.000
_cell.length_b   1.000
_cell.length_c   1.000
_cell.angle_alpha   90.00
_cell.angle_beta   90.00
_cell.angle_gamma   90.00
#
_symmetry.space_group_name_H-M   'P 1'
#
loop_
_entity.id
_entity.type
_entity.pdbx_description
1 polymer ?
#
loop_
_entity_poly.entity_id
_entity_poly.type
_entity_poly.pdbx_seq_one_letter_code
_entity_poly.pdbx_strand_id
1 'polypeptide(L)'
;MKEENDNSEKSMEKSLEKSLRGKKSRAAGQRFEAKVRQDLEKIGWVVSKWMNTVDYDRENKTGKVVPAKRKYNPFMKVMTIGTGFPDFVCFRRIGEKEEEETIDGTVIPVNSEKNKIDYEVIGLEVKGNGYLDQIEKGMCIWLLENKIFSRILIAKKRKEGRGIEYIDFSEKHRKE
;
A
#
# COMPACT_ATOMS: atom_id res chain seq x y z
N MET A 1 25.41 11.79 43.41
CA MET A 1 24.84 10.49 43.85
C MET A 1 23.30 10.43 43.86
N LYS A 2 22.54 11.20 44.66
CA LYS A 2 21.05 11.12 44.60
C LYS A 2 20.44 11.72 43.33
N GLU A 3 20.95 12.85 42.84
CA GLU A 3 20.45 13.52 41.62
C GLU A 3 20.79 12.77 40.32
N GLU A 4 21.92 12.06 40.27
CA GLU A 4 22.30 11.23 39.11
C GLU A 4 21.40 10.01 38.95
N ASN A 5 21.00 9.40 40.06
CA ASN A 5 20.09 8.25 40.06
C ASN A 5 18.67 8.65 39.61
N ASP A 6 18.18 9.81 40.06
CA ASP A 6 16.85 10.33 39.69
C ASP A 6 16.78 10.73 38.20
N ASN A 7 17.87 11.27 37.64
CA ASN A 7 17.97 11.54 36.20
C ASN A 7 18.06 10.25 35.36
N SER A 8 18.75 9.22 35.86
CA SER A 8 18.84 7.92 35.19
C SER A 8 17.47 7.22 35.13
N GLU A 9 16.72 7.22 36.24
CA GLU A 9 15.38 6.63 36.32
C GLU A 9 14.38 7.32 35.39
N LYS A 10 14.33 8.66 35.41
CA LYS A 10 13.49 9.45 34.49
C LYS A 10 13.82 9.20 33.02
N SER A 11 15.08 8.94 32.69
CA SER A 11 15.50 8.62 31.33
C SER A 11 15.01 7.24 30.88
N MET A 12 15.09 6.25 31.77
CA MET A 12 14.62 4.88 31.51
C MET A 12 13.11 4.83 31.35
N GLU A 13 12.37 5.57 32.17
CA GLU A 13 10.91 5.64 32.11
C GLU A 13 10.43 6.23 30.77
N LYS A 14 11.04 7.33 30.32
CA LYS A 14 10.76 7.92 28.99
C LYS A 14 11.06 6.98 27.84
N SER A 15 12.13 6.18 27.94
CA SER A 15 12.50 5.19 26.92
C SER A 15 11.45 4.07 26.84
N LEU A 16 11.00 3.58 28.00
CA LEU A 16 9.97 2.57 28.11
C LEU A 16 8.64 3.06 27.51
N GLU A 17 8.23 4.29 27.83
CA GLU A 17 7.01 4.89 27.30
C GLU A 17 7.03 5.00 25.77
N LYS A 18 8.15 5.48 25.19
CA LYS A 18 8.34 5.54 23.72
C LYS A 18 8.26 4.16 23.09
N SER A 19 8.88 3.15 23.71
CA SER A 19 8.84 1.76 23.25
C SER A 19 7.42 1.19 23.24
N LEU A 20 6.67 1.38 24.33
CA LEU A 20 5.27 0.97 24.44
C LEU A 20 4.38 1.67 23.42
N ARG A 21 4.57 2.99 23.22
CA ARG A 21 3.87 3.76 22.19
C ARG A 21 4.17 3.24 20.79
N GLY A 22 5.44 2.91 20.50
CA GLY A 22 5.86 2.31 19.24
C GLY A 22 5.24 0.93 19.00
N LYS A 23 5.14 0.09 20.03
CA LYS A 23 4.43 -1.21 19.96
C LYS A 23 2.94 -1.02 19.64
N LYS A 24 2.27 -0.12 20.37
CA LYS A 24 0.84 0.19 20.13
C LYS A 24 0.60 0.74 18.71
N SER A 25 1.46 1.65 18.24
CA SER A 25 1.37 2.22 16.90
C SER A 25 1.54 1.17 15.81
N ARG A 26 2.57 0.32 15.90
CA ARG A 26 2.78 -0.79 14.95
C ARG A 26 1.61 -1.76 14.91
N ALA A 27 1.10 -2.17 16.07
CA ALA A 27 -0.06 -3.05 16.14
C ALA A 27 -1.32 -2.39 15.54
N ALA A 28 -1.51 -1.09 15.76
CA ALA A 28 -2.61 -0.34 15.14
C ALA A 28 -2.45 -0.21 13.62
N GLY A 29 -1.22 -0.03 13.13
CA GLY A 29 -0.89 -0.03 11.70
C GLY A 29 -1.22 -1.37 11.05
N GLN A 30 -0.74 -2.48 11.62
CA GLN A 30 -1.01 -3.84 11.13
C GLN A 30 -2.52 -4.15 11.10
N ARG A 31 -3.27 -3.77 12.15
CA ARG A 31 -4.74 -3.93 12.15
C ARG A 31 -5.41 -3.10 11.05
N PHE A 32 -4.92 -1.89 10.79
CA PHE A 32 -5.47 -1.05 9.74
C PHE A 32 -5.17 -1.61 8.35
N GLU A 33 -3.93 -2.06 8.10
CA GLU A 33 -3.52 -2.77 6.88
C GLU A 33 -4.39 -4.00 6.62
N ALA A 34 -4.61 -4.84 7.64
CA ALA A 34 -5.49 -6.02 7.53
C ALA A 34 -6.93 -5.64 7.17
N LYS A 35 -7.45 -4.56 7.75
CA LYS A 35 -8.79 -4.04 7.43
C LYS A 35 -8.89 -3.54 5.99
N VAL A 36 -7.86 -2.84 5.50
CA VAL A 36 -7.81 -2.38 4.10
C VAL A 36 -7.83 -3.53 3.12
N ARG A 37 -7.06 -4.60 3.38
CA ARG A 37 -7.10 -5.82 2.58
C ARG A 37 -8.52 -6.40 2.52
N GLN A 38 -9.15 -6.62 3.67
CA GLN A 38 -10.50 -7.18 3.76
C GLN A 38 -11.53 -6.33 3.01
N ASP A 39 -11.41 -5.01 3.08
CA ASP A 39 -12.30 -4.08 2.40
C ASP A 39 -12.19 -4.16 0.87
N LEU A 40 -10.96 -4.22 0.35
CA LEU A 40 -10.70 -4.37 -1.09
C LEU A 40 -11.12 -5.76 -1.63
N GLU A 41 -10.81 -6.82 -0.88
CA GLU A 41 -11.22 -8.19 -1.24
C GLU A 41 -12.75 -8.30 -1.32
N LYS A 42 -13.47 -7.65 -0.40
CA LYS A 42 -14.94 -7.61 -0.39
C LYS A 42 -15.54 -6.98 -1.64
N ILE A 43 -14.86 -6.01 -2.26
CA ILE A 43 -15.32 -5.35 -3.51
C ILE A 43 -14.69 -5.97 -4.78
N GLY A 44 -14.15 -7.19 -4.66
CA GLY A 44 -13.72 -8.02 -5.78
C GLY A 44 -12.29 -7.81 -6.25
N TRP A 45 -11.44 -7.14 -5.47
CA TRP A 45 -10.00 -7.09 -5.77
C TRP A 45 -9.29 -8.32 -5.25
N VAL A 46 -8.35 -8.84 -6.03
CA VAL A 46 -7.31 -9.74 -5.51
C VAL A 46 -6.21 -8.86 -4.94
N VAL A 47 -5.81 -9.13 -3.69
CA VAL A 47 -4.84 -8.32 -2.96
C VAL A 47 -3.67 -9.18 -2.51
N SER A 48 -2.44 -8.78 -2.85
CA SER A 48 -1.22 -9.48 -2.41
C SER A 48 -0.21 -8.49 -1.83
N LYS A 49 0.61 -8.93 -0.87
CA LYS A 49 1.76 -8.11 -0.42
C LYS A 49 2.72 -7.98 -1.59
N TRP A 50 3.11 -6.74 -1.87
CA TRP A 50 4.15 -6.51 -2.84
C TRP A 50 5.52 -6.73 -2.18
N MET A 51 6.32 -7.56 -2.83
CA MET A 51 7.57 -8.10 -2.27
C MET A 51 8.82 -7.40 -2.81
N ASN A 52 8.63 -6.39 -3.66
CA ASN A 52 9.69 -5.59 -4.24
C ASN A 52 9.62 -4.15 -3.68
N THR A 53 10.70 -3.40 -3.83
CA THR A 53 10.76 -1.96 -3.55
C THR A 53 11.37 -1.27 -4.75
N VAL A 54 11.39 0.06 -4.74
CA VAL A 54 12.20 0.85 -5.66
C VAL A 54 13.50 1.21 -4.95
N ASP A 55 14.64 0.88 -5.57
CA ASP A 55 15.93 1.47 -5.23
C ASP A 55 15.96 2.87 -5.85
N TYR A 56 15.40 3.85 -5.13
CA TYR A 56 15.15 5.20 -5.65
C TYR A 56 16.30 6.14 -5.29
N ASP A 57 16.96 6.66 -6.32
CA ASP A 57 17.93 7.74 -6.20
C ASP A 57 17.19 9.08 -6.35
N ARG A 58 17.15 9.82 -5.24
CA ARG A 58 16.46 11.10 -5.17
C ARG A 58 17.16 12.20 -5.99
N GLU A 59 18.49 12.18 -6.07
CA GLU A 59 19.25 13.25 -6.73
C GLU A 59 19.09 13.16 -8.24
N ASN A 60 19.21 11.94 -8.77
CA ASN A 60 19.08 11.68 -10.20
C ASN A 60 17.64 11.39 -10.63
N LYS A 61 16.70 11.29 -9.68
CA LYS A 61 15.30 10.86 -9.91
C LYS A 61 15.20 9.55 -10.69
N THR A 62 16.18 8.66 -10.49
CA THR A 62 16.20 7.34 -11.12
C THR A 62 15.78 6.28 -10.13
N GLY A 63 15.37 5.13 -10.65
CA GLY A 63 14.87 4.04 -9.83
C GLY A 63 15.02 2.70 -10.52
N LYS A 64 15.00 1.64 -9.72
CA LYS A 64 14.89 0.28 -10.22
C LYS A 64 14.05 -0.56 -9.24
N VAL A 65 13.16 -1.39 -9.77
CA VAL A 65 12.48 -2.39 -8.95
C VAL A 65 13.50 -3.45 -8.49
N VAL A 66 13.64 -3.59 -7.18
CA VAL A 66 14.53 -4.58 -6.54
C VAL A 66 13.78 -5.37 -5.48
N PRO A 67 14.17 -6.62 -5.17
CA PRO A 67 13.56 -7.35 -4.07
C PRO A 67 13.68 -6.61 -2.73
N ALA A 68 12.63 -6.65 -1.90
CA ALA A 68 12.66 -6.02 -0.58
C ALA A 68 13.72 -6.71 0.30
N LYS A 69 14.60 -5.90 0.92
CA LYS A 69 15.66 -6.41 1.81
C LYS A 69 15.04 -7.11 3.01
N ARG A 70 15.48 -8.34 3.28
CA ARG A 70 15.07 -9.10 4.48
C ARG A 70 15.54 -8.37 5.75
N LYS A 71 14.74 -8.41 6.81
CA LYS A 71 15.03 -7.80 8.11
C LYS A 71 15.38 -8.86 9.13
N TYR A 72 16.52 -8.73 9.79
CA TYR A 72 16.91 -9.65 10.87
C TYR A 72 16.03 -9.43 12.11
N ASN A 73 15.42 -10.50 12.63
CA ASN A 73 14.71 -10.49 13.90
C ASN A 73 15.64 -11.00 15.01
N PRO A 74 16.14 -10.15 15.93
CA PRO A 74 17.11 -10.55 16.94
C PRO A 74 16.54 -11.48 18.01
N PHE A 75 15.23 -11.45 18.25
CA PHE A 75 14.59 -12.28 19.27
C PHE A 75 14.47 -13.73 18.83
N MET A 76 14.11 -13.94 17.57
CA MET A 76 13.98 -15.28 16.99
C MET A 76 15.25 -15.74 16.24
N LYS A 77 16.24 -14.85 16.10
CA LYS A 77 17.49 -15.07 15.34
C LYS A 77 17.26 -15.56 13.90
N VAL A 78 16.20 -15.07 13.24
CA VAL A 78 15.85 -15.42 11.86
C VAL A 78 15.73 -14.19 10.95
N MET A 79 16.02 -14.37 9.66
CA MET A 79 15.75 -13.37 8.64
C MET A 79 14.27 -13.37 8.32
N THR A 80 13.57 -12.32 8.75
CA THR A 80 12.17 -12.09 8.38
C THR A 80 12.11 -11.42 7.01
N ILE A 81 11.08 -11.78 6.26
CA ILE A 81 10.78 -11.17 4.97
C ILE A 81 10.64 -9.64 5.14
N GLY A 82 11.31 -8.88 4.26
CA GLY A 82 11.12 -7.44 4.16
C GLY A 82 9.77 -7.10 3.52
N THR A 83 9.16 -6.00 3.96
CA THR A 83 7.98 -5.44 3.29
C THR A 83 8.43 -4.58 2.13
N GLY A 84 7.85 -4.79 0.95
CA GLY A 84 8.09 -3.97 -0.23
C GLY A 84 7.44 -2.59 -0.17
N PHE A 85 7.52 -1.87 -1.28
CA PHE A 85 6.78 -0.62 -1.53
C PHE A 85 6.20 -0.66 -2.96
N PRO A 86 4.89 -0.41 -3.14
CA PRO A 86 3.88 -0.09 -2.12
C PRO A 86 3.53 -1.29 -1.21
N ASP A 87 2.70 -1.10 -0.19
CA ASP A 87 2.29 -2.18 0.73
C ASP A 87 1.64 -3.39 0.04
N PHE A 88 0.79 -3.14 -0.96
CA PHE A 88 0.11 -4.17 -1.74
C PHE A 88 0.18 -3.90 -3.24
N VAL A 89 0.09 -4.99 -3.99
CA VAL A 89 -0.40 -5.01 -5.37
C VAL A 89 -1.84 -5.51 -5.34
N CYS A 90 -2.72 -4.80 -6.03
CA CYS A 90 -4.12 -5.19 -6.19
C CYS A 90 -4.44 -5.32 -7.66
N PHE A 91 -5.16 -6.37 -8.03
CA PHE A 91 -5.61 -6.55 -9.40
C PHE A 91 -7.02 -7.12 -9.49
N ARG A 92 -7.72 -6.78 -10.57
CA ARG A 92 -9.07 -7.25 -10.87
C ARG A 92 -9.27 -7.32 -12.38
N ARG A 93 -10.07 -8.27 -12.83
CA ARG A 93 -10.47 -8.38 -14.24
C ARG A 93 -11.28 -7.14 -14.66
N ILE A 94 -10.98 -6.61 -15.84
CA ILE A 94 -11.79 -5.61 -16.54
C ILE A 94 -12.39 -6.33 -17.76
N GLY A 95 -13.70 -6.18 -17.98
CA GLY A 95 -14.35 -6.66 -19.21
C GLY A 95 -15.04 -8.01 -19.11
N GLU A 96 -16.07 -8.09 -18.26
CA GLU A 96 -17.26 -8.87 -18.59
C GLU A 96 -18.36 -7.85 -18.90
N LYS A 97 -18.37 -7.36 -20.13
CA LYS A 97 -19.64 -6.96 -20.73
C LYS A 97 -20.00 -8.12 -21.62
N GLU A 98 -21.03 -8.86 -21.26
CA GLU A 98 -21.72 -9.67 -22.26
C GLU A 98 -22.18 -8.67 -23.31
N GLU A 99 -21.55 -8.70 -24.49
CA GLU A 99 -22.04 -7.93 -25.62
C GLU A 99 -23.37 -8.58 -26.01
N GLU A 100 -24.45 -7.84 -25.80
CA GLU A 100 -25.80 -8.21 -26.20
C GLU A 100 -26.13 -7.47 -27.49
N GLU A 101 -26.43 -8.20 -28.55
CA GLU A 101 -27.03 -7.62 -29.76
C GLU A 101 -28.53 -7.88 -29.77
N THR A 102 -29.30 -6.91 -30.24
CA THR A 102 -30.74 -7.09 -30.47
C THR A 102 -31.00 -7.29 -31.95
N ILE A 103 -31.46 -8.48 -32.33
CA ILE A 103 -31.92 -8.78 -33.69
C ILE A 103 -33.43 -9.04 -33.61
N ASP A 104 -34.22 -8.24 -34.35
CA ASP A 104 -35.69 -8.34 -34.37
C ASP A 104 -36.36 -8.37 -32.99
N GLY A 105 -35.86 -7.55 -32.06
CA GLY A 105 -36.38 -7.47 -30.69
C GLY A 105 -35.94 -8.62 -29.76
N THR A 106 -35.12 -9.55 -30.25
CA THR A 106 -34.54 -10.63 -29.46
C THR A 106 -33.11 -10.28 -29.06
N VAL A 107 -32.82 -10.36 -27.76
CA VAL A 107 -31.45 -10.20 -27.24
C VAL A 107 -30.68 -11.50 -27.45
N ILE A 108 -29.54 -11.40 -28.13
CA ILE A 108 -28.67 -12.55 -28.43
C ILE A 108 -27.28 -12.24 -27.85
N PRO A 109 -26.68 -13.15 -27.06
CA PRO A 109 -25.31 -12.99 -26.60
C PRO A 109 -24.36 -13.09 -27.80
N VAL A 110 -23.58 -12.04 -28.03
CA VAL A 110 -22.57 -12.01 -29.09
C VAL A 110 -21.37 -12.81 -28.59
N ASN A 111 -21.15 -13.97 -29.19
CA ASN A 111 -20.00 -14.81 -28.90
C ASN A 111 -18.80 -14.27 -29.68
N SER A 112 -18.20 -13.16 -29.22
CA SER A 112 -17.01 -12.62 -29.86
C SER A 112 -15.80 -13.52 -29.53
N GLU A 113 -15.26 -14.19 -30.55
CA GLU A 113 -14.12 -15.12 -30.46
C GLU A 113 -12.80 -14.48 -29.98
N LYS A 114 -12.81 -13.24 -29.49
CA LYS A 114 -11.63 -12.54 -28.94
C LYS A 114 -12.02 -11.65 -27.76
N ASN A 115 -12.61 -12.24 -26.72
CA ASN A 115 -12.67 -11.57 -25.42
C ASN A 115 -11.26 -11.47 -24.83
N LYS A 116 -10.54 -10.40 -25.20
CA LYS A 116 -9.27 -10.04 -24.56
C LYS A 116 -9.57 -9.69 -23.11
N ILE A 117 -9.13 -10.56 -22.20
CA ILE A 117 -9.27 -10.32 -20.76
C ILE A 117 -8.20 -9.29 -20.37
N ASP A 118 -8.63 -8.08 -20.06
CA ASP A 118 -7.76 -7.06 -19.50
C ASP A 118 -7.82 -7.11 -17.98
N TYR A 119 -6.73 -6.70 -17.33
CA TYR A 119 -6.66 -6.58 -15.87
C TYR A 119 -6.30 -5.16 -15.50
N GLU A 120 -6.97 -4.67 -14.47
CA GLU A 120 -6.48 -3.52 -13.74
C GLU A 120 -5.42 -3.97 -12.74
N VAL A 121 -4.26 -3.33 -12.72
CA VAL A 121 -3.20 -3.61 -11.75
C VAL A 121 -2.77 -2.30 -11.09
N ILE A 122 -3.02 -2.19 -9.79
CA ILE A 122 -2.78 -0.98 -9.01
C ILE A 122 -1.81 -1.26 -7.85
N GLY A 123 -1.05 -0.24 -7.48
CA GLY A 123 -0.32 -0.21 -6.21
C GLY A 123 -1.21 0.36 -5.10
N LEU A 124 -1.11 -0.16 -3.88
CA LEU A 124 -1.82 0.38 -2.73
C LEU A 124 -0.86 0.57 -1.55
N GLU A 125 -0.75 1.81 -1.08
CA GLU A 125 0.05 2.18 0.08
C GLU A 125 -0.85 2.51 1.28
N VAL A 126 -0.58 1.93 2.45
CA VAL A 126 -1.43 2.06 3.64
C VAL A 126 -0.83 3.04 4.63
N LYS A 127 -1.44 4.23 4.75
CA LYS A 127 -1.04 5.26 5.69
C LYS A 127 -2.23 5.68 6.53
N GLY A 128 -2.22 5.38 7.83
CA GLY A 128 -3.33 5.73 8.72
C GLY A 128 -3.73 7.21 8.68
N ASN A 129 -2.76 8.11 8.50
CA ASN A 129 -2.94 9.56 8.32
C ASN A 129 -2.95 10.02 6.84
N GLY A 130 -2.71 9.12 5.89
CA GLY A 130 -2.61 9.40 4.46
C GLY A 130 -1.35 10.16 4.04
N TYR A 131 -0.35 10.32 4.90
CA TYR A 131 0.88 11.05 4.58
C TYR A 131 1.94 10.09 4.01
N LEU A 132 2.55 10.51 2.89
CA LEU A 132 3.74 9.90 2.31
C LEU A 132 4.94 10.82 2.51
N ASP A 133 6.08 10.25 2.87
CA ASP A 133 7.33 10.99 2.91
C ASP A 133 7.85 11.32 1.49
N GLN A 134 8.95 12.07 1.39
CA GLN A 134 9.50 12.50 0.10
C GLN A 134 10.05 11.34 -0.73
N ILE A 135 10.58 10.30 -0.09
CA ILE A 135 11.13 9.12 -0.77
C ILE A 135 9.96 8.28 -1.30
N GLU A 136 8.94 8.02 -0.47
CA GLU A 136 7.72 7.31 -0.86
C GLU A 136 7.01 7.99 -2.03
N LYS A 137 6.92 9.33 -2.03
CA LYS A 137 6.41 10.08 -3.18
C LYS A 137 7.25 9.88 -4.44
N GLY A 138 8.58 9.95 -4.32
CA GLY A 138 9.48 9.70 -5.43
C GLY A 138 9.33 8.29 -6.02
N MET A 139 9.22 7.29 -5.15
CA MET A 139 8.94 5.91 -5.57
C MET A 139 7.60 5.78 -6.29
N CYS A 140 6.53 6.39 -5.79
CA CYS A 140 5.23 6.40 -6.47
C CYS A 140 5.31 7.02 -7.86
N ILE A 141 5.95 8.19 -7.98
CA ILE A 141 6.13 8.89 -9.27
C ILE A 141 6.87 7.97 -10.24
N TRP A 142 8.01 7.43 -9.81
CA TRP A 142 8.84 6.56 -10.66
C TRP A 142 8.07 5.31 -11.13
N LEU A 143 7.33 4.65 -10.24
CA LEU A 143 6.52 3.47 -10.56
C LEU A 143 5.43 3.77 -11.60
N LEU A 144 4.79 4.93 -11.50
CA LEU A 144 3.75 5.37 -12.44
C LEU A 144 4.34 5.76 -13.79
N GLU A 145 5.43 6.52 -13.81
CA GLU A 145 6.12 6.93 -15.05
C GLU A 145 6.64 5.74 -15.85
N ASN A 146 7.09 4.68 -15.16
CA ASN A 146 7.55 3.43 -15.78
C ASN A 146 6.43 2.42 -16.03
N LYS A 147 5.16 2.82 -15.82
CA LYS A 147 3.97 1.99 -16.09
C LYS A 147 3.97 0.63 -15.38
N ILE A 148 4.57 0.57 -14.19
CA ILE A 148 4.55 -0.64 -13.34
C ILE A 148 3.14 -0.87 -12.78
N PHE A 149 2.47 0.22 -12.42
CA PHE A 149 1.08 0.22 -11.98
C PHE A 149 0.28 1.22 -12.82
N SER A 150 -1.00 0.92 -13.09
CA SER A 150 -1.88 1.86 -13.80
C SER A 150 -2.21 3.08 -12.94
N ARG A 151 -2.31 2.87 -11.63
CA ARG A 151 -2.47 3.91 -10.59
C ARG A 151 -1.92 3.41 -9.26
N ILE A 152 -1.67 4.35 -8.35
CA ILE A 152 -1.32 4.06 -6.97
C ILE A 152 -2.33 4.74 -6.06
N LEU A 153 -2.97 3.96 -5.20
CA LEU A 153 -3.92 4.46 -4.20
C LEU A 153 -3.24 4.56 -2.83
N ILE A 154 -3.65 5.56 -2.05
CA ILE A 154 -3.28 5.72 -0.64
C ILE A 154 -4.50 5.42 0.21
N ALA A 155 -4.48 4.32 0.96
CA ALA A 155 -5.51 4.02 1.94
C ALA A 155 -5.23 4.77 3.25
N LYS A 156 -6.20 5.55 3.72
CA LYS A 156 -6.14 6.24 5.02
C LYS A 156 -7.43 6.08 5.81
N LYS A 157 -7.37 6.38 7.10
CA LYS A 157 -8.57 6.45 7.93
C LYS A 157 -9.39 7.67 7.51
N ARG A 158 -10.71 7.54 7.42
CA ARG A 158 -11.60 8.69 7.32
C ARG A 158 -11.45 9.57 8.57
N LYS A 159 -11.61 10.89 8.40
CA LYS A 159 -11.64 11.84 9.53
C LYS A 159 -12.82 11.55 10.47
N GLU A 160 -13.94 11.15 9.89
CA GLU A 160 -15.17 10.85 10.60
C GLU A 160 -15.59 9.39 10.40
N GLY A 161 -16.01 8.75 11.50
CA GLY A 161 -16.46 7.37 11.50
C GLY A 161 -15.34 6.32 11.42
N ARG A 162 -15.73 5.06 11.17
CA ARG A 162 -14.82 3.91 11.13
C ARG A 162 -14.49 3.46 9.70
N GLY A 163 -14.56 4.36 8.71
CA GLY A 163 -14.35 4.02 7.30
C GLY A 163 -12.89 4.12 6.84
N ILE A 164 -12.63 3.54 5.66
CA ILE A 164 -11.41 3.73 4.88
C ILE A 164 -11.70 4.76 3.78
N GLU A 165 -10.71 5.58 3.45
CA GLU A 165 -10.71 6.49 2.31
C GLU A 165 -9.52 6.11 1.43
N TYR A 166 -9.77 5.95 0.13
CA TYR A 166 -8.75 5.69 -0.88
C TYR A 166 -8.57 6.96 -1.69
N ILE A 167 -7.34 7.45 -1.74
CA ILE A 167 -6.99 8.64 -2.52
C ILE A 167 -6.07 8.22 -3.66
N ASP A 168 -6.36 8.64 -4.88
CA ASP A 168 -5.42 8.47 -5.98
C ASP A 168 -4.19 9.37 -5.76
N PHE A 169 -3.01 8.77 -5.80
CA PHE A 169 -1.74 9.47 -5.64
C PHE A 169 -1.62 10.62 -6.66
N SER A 170 -2.02 10.39 -7.91
CA SER A 170 -1.92 11.37 -8.99
C SER A 170 -2.83 12.57 -8.74
N GLU A 171 -4.06 12.36 -8.30
CA GLU A 171 -4.99 13.46 -7.98
C GLU A 171 -4.49 14.33 -6.83
N LYS A 172 -3.81 13.72 -5.85
CA LYS A 172 -3.32 14.41 -4.66
C LYS A 172 -2.00 15.13 -4.85
N HIS A 173 -1.10 14.57 -5.66
CA HIS A 173 0.29 15.00 -5.74
C HIS A 173 0.74 15.48 -7.13
N ARG A 174 -0.11 15.36 -8.16
CA ARG A 174 0.20 15.77 -9.53
C ARG A 174 -0.51 17.06 -9.96
N LYS A 175 -1.02 17.86 -9.02
CA LYS A 175 -1.40 19.25 -9.32
C LYS A 175 -0.10 20.01 -9.63
N GLU A 176 -0.01 20.40 -10.91
CA GLU A 176 0.99 21.21 -11.62
C GLU A 176 2.07 21.89 -10.77
#